data_AF-A0A7Y5ZG58-F1
#
_entry.id   AF-A0A7Y5ZG58-F1
#
_cell.length_a   1.000
_cell.length_b   1.000
_cell.length_c   1.000
_cell.angle_alpha   90.00
_cell.angle_beta   90.00
_cell.angle_gamma   90.00
#
_symmetry.space_group_name_H-M   'P 1'
#
loop_
_entity.id
_entity.type
_entity.pdbx_description
1 polymer ?
#
loop_
_entity_poly.entity_id
_entity_poly.type
_entity_poly.pdbx_seq_one_letter_code
_entity_poly.pdbx_strand_id
1 'polypeptide(L)'
;MGTLIYDGADGFAFDDRVLVHLQAVIQQKLRRREGFLLVWTDRTAGPIGVLRSIWLDPAISVQFVFTGSTLPELNRDWLTLLSERANSNSGLILEDDLRAEIREEMPEGSYRASKTRPGARHGGLLTWGS
;
A
#
# COMPACT_ATOMS: atom_id res chain seq x y z
N MET A 1 3.17 -14.57 5.11
CA MET A 1 2.61 -13.91 3.92
C MET A 1 1.13 -14.22 3.92
N GLY A 2 0.30 -13.27 4.32
CA GLY A 2 -1.14 -13.39 4.35
C GLY A 2 -1.76 -13.17 2.98
N THR A 3 -3.07 -13.37 2.90
CA THR A 3 -3.84 -13.34 1.66
C THR A 3 -5.09 -12.48 1.83
N LEU A 4 -5.26 -11.53 0.91
CA LEU A 4 -6.51 -10.81 0.69
C LEU A 4 -7.33 -11.57 -0.36
N ILE A 5 -8.49 -12.09 0.01
CA ILE A 5 -9.41 -12.75 -0.91
C ILE A 5 -10.59 -11.83 -1.15
N TYR A 6 -10.92 -11.60 -2.41
CA TYR A 6 -12.00 -10.72 -2.83
C TYR A 6 -12.80 -11.37 -3.96
N ASP A 7 -14.13 -11.38 -3.83
CA ASP A 7 -15.07 -11.92 -4.83
C ASP A 7 -14.78 -13.37 -5.31
N GLY A 8 -14.27 -14.22 -4.41
CA GLY A 8 -13.89 -15.60 -4.77
C GLY A 8 -12.74 -15.70 -5.78
N ALA A 9 -12.02 -14.61 -6.06
CA ALA A 9 -10.85 -14.61 -6.93
C ALA A 9 -9.66 -15.32 -6.28
N ASP A 10 -8.64 -15.62 -7.11
CA ASP A 10 -7.34 -16.08 -6.62
C ASP A 10 -6.79 -15.02 -5.65
N GLY A 11 -6.54 -15.44 -4.40
CA GLY A 11 -6.17 -14.53 -3.33
C GLY A 11 -4.87 -13.76 -3.60
N PHE A 12 -4.81 -12.52 -3.13
CA PHE A 12 -3.67 -11.64 -3.31
C PHE A 12 -2.73 -11.71 -2.11
N ALA A 13 -1.47 -12.08 -2.35
CA ALA A 13 -0.48 -12.23 -1.30
C ALA A 13 0.11 -10.88 -0.84
N PHE A 14 0.16 -10.68 0.48
CA PHE A 14 0.80 -9.54 1.14
C PHE A 14 1.59 -10.01 2.35
N ASP A 15 2.54 -9.20 2.81
CA ASP A 15 3.16 -9.40 4.12
C ASP A 15 2.09 -9.21 5.20
N ASP A 16 2.06 -10.05 6.24
CA ASP A 16 0.99 -10.05 7.27
C ASP A 16 0.86 -8.67 7.93
N ARG A 17 1.98 -7.98 8.13
CA ARG A 17 1.99 -6.61 8.67
C ARG A 17 1.37 -5.61 7.69
N VAL A 18 1.68 -5.71 6.40
CA VAL A 18 1.02 -4.87 5.38
C VAL A 18 -0.48 -5.19 5.34
N LEU A 19 -0.84 -6.46 5.37
CA LEU A 19 -2.22 -6.93 5.30
C LEU A 19 -3.05 -6.46 6.49
N VAL A 20 -2.53 -6.45 7.72
CA VAL A 20 -3.30 -6.00 8.89
C VAL A 20 -3.57 -4.49 8.83
N HIS A 21 -2.64 -3.70 8.30
CA HIS A 21 -2.85 -2.26 8.08
C HIS A 21 -3.88 -2.02 6.96
N LEU A 22 -3.79 -2.76 5.86
CA LEU A 22 -4.80 -2.72 4.80
C LEU A 22 -6.18 -3.13 5.33
N GLN A 23 -6.27 -4.20 6.12
CA GLN A 23 -7.51 -4.66 6.74
C GLN A 23 -8.19 -3.52 7.52
N ALA A 24 -7.44 -2.83 8.38
CA ALA A 24 -8.01 -1.75 9.19
C ALA A 24 -8.61 -0.63 8.32
N VAL A 25 -7.91 -0.18 7.28
CA VAL A 25 -8.37 0.88 6.38
C VAL A 25 -9.53 0.42 5.49
N ILE A 26 -9.44 -0.78 4.93
CA ILE A 26 -10.50 -1.38 4.11
C ILE A 26 -11.78 -1.50 4.95
N GLN A 27 -11.70 -2.08 6.15
CA GLN A 27 -12.86 -2.24 7.04
C GLN A 27 -13.49 -0.89 7.41
N GLN A 28 -12.67 0.13 7.68
CA GLN A 28 -13.17 1.47 7.98
C GLN A 28 -14.00 2.03 6.82
N LYS A 29 -13.50 1.95 5.58
CA LYS A 29 -14.19 2.48 4.39
C LYS A 29 -15.45 1.68 4.06
N LEU A 30 -15.36 0.35 4.02
CA LEU A 30 -16.50 -0.50 3.69
C LEU A 30 -17.64 -0.38 4.73
N ARG A 31 -17.33 -0.19 6.02
CA ARG A 31 -18.35 0.10 7.05
C ARG A 31 -19.10 1.42 6.82
N ARG A 32 -18.46 2.40 6.17
CA ARG A 32 -19.08 3.67 5.76
C ARG A 32 -19.77 3.58 4.39
N ARG A 33 -19.83 2.38 3.82
CA ARG A 33 -20.31 2.11 2.46
C ARG A 33 -19.52 2.87 1.38
N GLU A 34 -18.24 3.13 1.64
CA GLU A 34 -17.36 3.81 0.71
C GLU A 34 -16.55 2.78 -0.09
N GLY A 35 -16.95 2.54 -1.34
CA GLY A 35 -16.13 1.77 -2.28
C GLY A 35 -14.90 2.57 -2.74
N PHE A 36 -13.80 1.89 -3.01
CA PHE A 36 -12.56 2.53 -3.46
C PHE A 36 -11.66 1.58 -4.24
N LEU A 37 -10.74 2.15 -5.04
CA LEU A 37 -9.74 1.41 -5.78
C LEU A 37 -8.51 1.15 -4.89
N LEU A 38 -8.04 -0.10 -4.85
CA LEU A 38 -6.73 -0.47 -4.32
C LEU A 38 -5.83 -0.84 -5.49
N VAL A 39 -4.65 -0.22 -5.56
CA VAL A 39 -3.65 -0.45 -6.62
C VAL A 39 -2.30 -0.78 -5.99
N TRP A 40 -1.61 -1.80 -6.48
CA TRP A 40 -0.28 -2.18 -6.00
C TRP A 40 0.53 -2.91 -7.09
N THR A 41 1.85 -2.99 -6.90
CA THR A 41 2.71 -3.85 -7.71
C THR A 41 2.79 -5.24 -7.06
N ASP A 42 2.23 -6.25 -7.70
CA ASP A 42 2.36 -7.64 -7.30
C ASP A 42 3.73 -8.18 -7.70
N ARG A 43 4.58 -8.41 -6.70
CA ARG A 43 5.95 -8.92 -6.88
C ARG A 43 6.03 -10.46 -6.93
N THR A 44 4.91 -11.18 -6.79
CA THR A 44 4.90 -12.66 -6.82
C THR A 44 5.20 -13.24 -8.21
N ALA A 45 4.90 -12.48 -9.26
CA ALA A 45 5.13 -12.89 -10.66
C ALA A 45 6.58 -12.69 -11.14
N GLY A 46 7.46 -12.08 -10.33
CA GLY A 46 8.89 -11.89 -10.66
C GLY A 46 9.43 -10.50 -10.29
N PRO A 47 10.72 -10.22 -10.59
CA PRO A 47 11.42 -9.02 -10.12
C PRO A 47 10.80 -7.70 -10.59
N ILE A 48 10.24 -7.67 -11.82
CA ILE A 48 9.56 -6.48 -12.37
C ILE A 48 8.21 -6.26 -11.68
N GLY A 49 7.55 -7.35 -11.26
CA GLY A 49 6.20 -7.34 -10.74
C GLY A 49 5.13 -7.06 -11.81
N VAL A 50 3.88 -7.16 -11.41
CA VAL A 50 2.70 -6.87 -12.24
C VAL A 50 1.85 -5.84 -11.53
N LEU A 51 1.50 -4.75 -12.22
CA LEU A 51 0.57 -3.77 -11.67
C LEU A 51 -0.82 -4.41 -11.54
N ARG A 52 -1.35 -4.46 -10.33
CA ARG A 52 -2.70 -4.95 -10.04
C ARG A 52 -3.55 -3.84 -9.47
N SER A 53 -4.83 -3.87 -9.81
CA SER A 53 -5.84 -3.04 -9.20
C SER A 53 -7.10 -3.85 -8.94
N ILE A 54 -7.77 -3.55 -7.83
CA ILE A 54 -9.09 -4.09 -7.51
C ILE A 54 -10.00 -2.97 -7.03
N TRP A 55 -11.25 -2.99 -7.48
CA TRP A 55 -12.30 -2.16 -6.90
C TRP A 55 -12.89 -2.90 -5.71
N LEU A 56 -12.85 -2.27 -4.53
CA LEU A 56 -13.45 -2.80 -3.31
C LEU A 56 -14.83 -2.17 -3.11
N ASP A 57 -15.85 -3.01 -3.00
CA ASP A 57 -17.25 -2.59 -2.79
C ASP A 57 -17.82 -3.18 -1.49
N PRO A 58 -18.60 -2.42 -0.69
CA PRO A 58 -19.23 -2.91 0.54
C PRO A 58 -20.19 -4.09 0.36
N ALA A 59 -20.70 -4.32 -0.85
CA ALA A 59 -21.62 -5.42 -1.16
C ALA A 59 -20.90 -6.72 -1.56
N ILE A 60 -19.56 -6.71 -1.71
CA ILE A 60 -18.78 -7.86 -2.13
C ILE A 60 -18.00 -8.43 -0.93
N SER A 61 -17.94 -9.76 -0.83
CA SER A 61 -17.24 -10.42 0.26
C SER A 61 -15.73 -10.18 0.20
N VAL A 62 -15.15 -9.86 1.35
CA VAL A 62 -13.69 -9.74 1.54
C VAL A 62 -13.25 -10.63 2.70
N GLN A 63 -12.14 -11.34 2.53
CA GLN A 63 -11.54 -12.16 3.58
C GLN A 63 -10.06 -11.82 3.71
N PHE A 64 -9.59 -11.79 4.96
CA PHE A 64 -8.18 -11.56 5.30
C PHE A 64 -7.66 -12.82 6.00
N VAL A 65 -6.74 -13.52 5.35
CA VAL A 65 -6.14 -14.75 5.85
C VAL A 65 -4.70 -14.44 6.27
N PHE A 66 -4.36 -14.68 7.53
CA PHE A 66 -3.03 -14.43 8.07
C PHE A 66 -2.28 -15.75 8.27
N THR A 67 -0.95 -15.72 8.17
CA THR A 67 -0.11 -16.90 8.42
C THR A 67 0.19 -17.12 9.89
N GLY A 68 0.24 -16.04 10.68
CA GLY A 68 0.42 -16.11 12.13
C GLY A 68 -0.88 -16.36 12.90
N SER A 69 -0.76 -16.98 14.08
CA SER A 69 -1.85 -17.10 15.05
C SER A 69 -2.17 -15.80 15.78
N THR A 70 -1.31 -14.80 15.65
CA THR A 70 -1.45 -13.45 16.24
C THR A 70 -1.24 -12.39 15.17
N LEU A 71 -2.09 -11.36 15.18
CA LEU A 71 -1.94 -10.23 14.28
C LEU A 71 -0.75 -9.34 14.67
N PRO A 72 0.02 -8.81 13.71
CA PRO A 72 1.03 -7.80 13.98
C PRO A 72 0.41 -6.54 14.60
N GLU A 73 1.20 -5.82 15.41
CA GLU A 73 0.77 -4.53 15.98
C GLU A 73 0.55 -3.49 14.88
N LEU A 74 -0.47 -2.65 15.09
CA LEU A 74 -0.83 -1.57 14.19
C LEU A 74 -0.05 -0.29 14.54
N ASN A 75 0.61 0.29 13.55
CA ASN A 75 1.21 1.61 13.64
C ASN A 75 0.18 2.68 13.20
N ARG A 76 -0.06 3.66 14.07
CA ARG A 76 -1.04 4.73 13.85
C ARG A 76 -0.66 5.68 12.71
N ASP A 77 0.62 5.92 12.49
CA ASP A 77 1.08 6.83 11.44
C ASP A 77 0.86 6.21 10.06
N TRP A 78 1.10 4.91 9.91
CA TRP A 78 0.79 4.18 8.68
C TRP A 78 -0.71 4.09 8.43
N LEU A 79 -1.52 3.87 9.47
CA LEU A 79 -2.98 3.90 9.34
C LEU A 79 -3.49 5.26 8.86
N THR A 80 -2.94 6.34 9.42
CA THR A 80 -3.27 7.72 9.02
C THR A 80 -2.93 7.93 7.55
N LEU A 81 -1.70 7.58 7.14
CA LEU A 81 -1.23 7.73 5.78
C LEU A 81 -2.01 6.90 4.76
N LEU A 82 -2.29 5.63 5.08
CA LEU A 82 -3.09 4.75 4.22
C LEU A 82 -4.54 5.23 4.11
N SER A 83 -5.11 5.73 5.20
CA SER A 83 -6.46 6.32 5.21
C SER A 83 -6.55 7.58 4.36
N GLU A 84 -5.57 8.49 4.47
CA GLU A 84 -5.45 9.68 3.63
C GLU A 84 -5.44 9.30 2.14
N ARG A 85 -4.62 8.31 1.78
CA ARG A 85 -4.53 7.80 0.40
C ARG A 85 -5.83 7.17 -0.09
N ALA A 86 -6.46 6.34 0.74
CA ALA A 86 -7.72 5.69 0.38
C ALA A 86 -8.88 6.67 0.19
N ASN A 87 -8.77 7.90 0.71
CA ASN A 87 -9.73 8.98 0.51
C ASN A 87 -9.42 9.85 -0.71
N SER A 88 -8.33 9.60 -1.42
CA SER A 88 -8.00 10.31 -2.66
C SER A 88 -8.84 9.83 -3.85
N ASN A 89 -9.02 10.69 -4.85
CA ASN A 89 -9.73 10.33 -6.10
C ASN A 89 -9.06 9.18 -6.88
N SER A 90 -7.75 8.96 -6.71
CA SER A 90 -7.03 7.84 -7.32
C SER A 90 -7.20 6.51 -6.59
N GLY A 91 -7.86 6.51 -5.42
CA GLY A 91 -7.89 5.37 -4.52
C GLY A 91 -6.57 5.19 -3.76
N LEU A 92 -6.43 4.05 -3.07
CA LEU A 92 -5.21 3.69 -2.34
C LEU A 92 -4.19 3.11 -3.31
N ILE A 93 -3.17 3.89 -3.65
CA ILE A 93 -1.97 3.40 -4.33
C ILE A 93 -0.96 2.96 -3.26
N LEU A 94 -0.78 1.64 -3.13
CA LEU A 94 0.19 1.04 -2.23
C LEU A 94 1.52 0.92 -2.95
N GLU A 95 2.38 1.92 -2.72
CA GLU A 95 3.70 2.00 -3.32
C GLU A 95 4.70 1.08 -2.61
N ASP A 96 5.70 0.60 -3.34
CA ASP A 96 6.69 -0.33 -2.81
C ASP A 96 7.51 0.26 -1.65
N ASP A 97 7.87 1.55 -1.72
CA ASP A 97 8.58 2.23 -0.62
C ASP A 97 7.75 2.26 0.67
N LEU A 98 6.44 2.52 0.56
CA LEU A 98 5.54 2.51 1.72
C LEU A 98 5.40 1.10 2.28
N ARG A 99 5.30 0.12 1.38
CA ARG A 99 5.25 -1.29 1.76
C ARG A 99 6.53 -1.73 2.46
N ALA A 100 7.70 -1.30 1.99
CA ALA A 100 8.99 -1.59 2.61
C ALA A 100 9.09 -0.96 4.01
N GLU A 101 8.63 0.28 4.18
CA GLU A 101 8.55 0.90 5.51
C GLU A 101 7.61 0.13 6.45
N ILE A 102 6.40 -0.23 5.99
CA ILE A 102 5.45 -1.02 6.81
C ILE A 102 6.02 -2.39 7.16
N ARG A 103 6.89 -2.96 6.32
CA ARG A 103 7.61 -4.21 6.60
C ARG A 103 8.76 -4.03 7.60
N GLU A 104 9.01 -2.80 8.07
CA GLU A 104 10.18 -2.40 8.86
C GLU A 104 11.52 -2.65 8.15
N GLU A 105 11.51 -2.69 6.82
CA GLU A 105 12.72 -2.78 5.99
C GLU A 105 13.38 -1.41 5.81
N MET A 106 12.61 -0.34 6.05
CA MET A 106 13.06 1.05 6.04
C MET A 106 12.70 1.72 7.38
N PRO A 107 13.48 2.73 7.83
CA PRO A 107 13.13 3.50 9.02
C PRO A 107 11.75 4.15 8.90
N GLU A 108 10.99 4.20 9.99
CA GLU A 108 9.69 4.89 10.03
C GLU A 108 9.83 6.35 9.57
N GLY A 109 8.86 6.82 8.78
CA GLY A 109 8.84 8.16 8.19
C GLY A 109 9.68 8.33 6.92
N SER A 110 10.46 7.32 6.51
CA SER A 110 11.29 7.38 5.30
C SER A 110 10.45 7.62 4.04
N TYR A 111 9.27 7.03 3.98
CA TYR A 111 8.31 7.18 2.90
C TYR A 111 7.84 8.63 2.77
N ARG A 112 7.41 9.25 3.87
CA ARG A 112 7.00 10.66 3.86
C ARG A 112 8.17 11.58 3.50
N ALA A 113 9.37 11.28 3.99
CA ALA A 113 10.57 12.04 3.67
C ALA A 113 10.93 11.98 2.17
N SER A 114 10.80 10.81 1.54
CA SER A 114 11.09 10.64 0.10
C SER A 114 10.10 11.41 -0.79
N LYS A 115 8.82 11.47 -0.40
CA LYS A 115 7.78 12.22 -1.15
C LYS A 115 7.83 13.73 -0.96
N THR A 116 8.41 14.19 0.14
CA THR A 116 8.49 15.64 0.45
C THR A 116 9.67 16.30 -0.27
N ARG A 117 10.68 15.55 -0.71
CA ARG A 117 11.79 16.09 -1.51
C ARG A 117 11.28 16.49 -2.90
N PRO A 118 11.14 17.80 -3.20
CA PRO A 118 10.83 18.21 -4.57
C PRO A 118 12.02 17.81 -5.43
N GLY A 119 11.74 17.23 -6.60
CA GLY A 119 12.76 16.68 -7.50
C GLY A 119 14.02 17.55 -7.53
N ALA A 120 15.14 16.98 -7.07
CA ALA A 120 16.46 17.55 -7.28
C ALA A 120 16.62 17.66 -8.80
N ARG A 121 16.34 18.85 -9.32
CA ARG A 121 16.56 19.20 -10.71
C ARG A 121 18.00 18.83 -11.01
N HIS A 122 18.19 17.93 -11.97
CA HIS A 122 19.48 17.71 -12.61
C HIS A 122 19.84 19.02 -13.34
N GLY A 123 20.36 19.99 -12.62
CA GLY A 123 21.03 21.16 -13.16
C GLY A 123 22.46 20.77 -13.49
N GLY A 124 22.65 20.13 -14.64
CA GLY A 124 23.97 19.92 -15.20
C GLY A 124 24.68 21.26 -15.36
N LEU A 125 25.75 21.45 -14.59
CA LEU A 125 26.65 22.58 -14.73
C LEU A 125 27.49 22.36 -16.00
N LEU A 126 26.98 22.82 -17.15
CA LEU A 126 27.80 22.99 -18.35
C LEU A 126 28.56 24.31 -18.20
N THR A 127 29.80 24.23 -17.71
CA THR A 127 30.78 25.30 -17.86
C THR A 127 31.32 25.26 -19.29
N TRP A 128 30.90 26.20 -20.14
CA TRP A 128 31.62 26.49 -21.38
C TRP A 128 32.80 27.39 -21.05
N GLY A 129 34.00 26.89 -21.28
CA GLY A 129 35.21 27.70 -21.31
C GLY A 129 35.32 28.43 -22.64
N SER A 130 35.79 29.67 -22.57
CA SER A 130 36.52 30.38 -23.63
C SER A 130 37.45 31.38 -22.95
#